data_AF-A0A5C8BB39-F1
#
_entry.id   AF-A0A5C8BB39-F1
#
_cell.length_a   1.000
_cell.length_b   1.000
_cell.length_c   1.000
_cell.angle_alpha   90.00
_cell.angle_beta   90.00
_cell.angle_gamma   90.00
#
_symmetry.space_group_name_H-M   'P 1'
#
loop_
_entity.id
_entity.type
_entity.pdbx_description
1 polymer ?
#
loop_
_entity_poly.entity_id
_entity_poly.type
_entity_poly.pdbx_seq_one_letter_code
_entity_poly.pdbx_strand_id
1 'polypeptide(L)' 'KGELPKGEDKARLIAELREWVGKEIGNLAKPDEIRFGENLPKTRSGKIMRRILRSLAKGETITQDISTLENPAILEQLK' A
#
# COMPACT_ATOMS: atom_id res chain seq x y z
N LYS A 1 -8.90 4.63 -14.17
CA LYS A 1 -8.41 3.75 -13.08
C LYS A 1 -7.91 2.48 -13.73
N GLY A 2 -6.69 2.02 -13.42
CA GLY A 2 -6.17 0.76 -13.95
C GLY A 2 -6.74 -0.43 -13.18
N GLU A 3 -6.85 -1.58 -13.84
CA GLU A 3 -7.24 -2.83 -13.18
C GLU A 3 -6.12 -3.31 -12.25
N LEU A 4 -6.51 -3.95 -11.14
CA LEU A 4 -5.54 -4.59 -10.26
C LEU A 4 -4.93 -5.82 -10.94
N PRO A 5 -3.61 -6.01 -10.87
CA PRO A 5 -2.96 -7.18 -11.46
C PRO A 5 -3.43 -8.46 -10.76
N LYS A 6 -3.66 -9.52 -11.53
CA LYS A 6 -4.18 -10.82 -11.07
C LYS A 6 -3.24 -11.96 -11.46
N GLY A 7 -3.32 -13.08 -10.74
CA GLY A 7 -2.60 -14.31 -11.09
C GLY A 7 -1.09 -14.11 -11.29
N GLU A 8 -0.57 -14.64 -12.40
CA GLU A 8 0.85 -14.59 -12.75
C GLU A 8 1.36 -13.16 -13.01
N ASP A 9 0.53 -12.29 -13.60
CA ASP A 9 0.91 -10.90 -13.86
C ASP A 9 1.20 -10.14 -12.55
N LYS A 10 0.44 -10.44 -11.49
CA LYS A 10 0.70 -9.89 -10.15
C LYS A 10 2.07 -10.32 -9.63
N ALA A 11 2.40 -11.61 -9.74
CA ALA A 11 3.68 -12.14 -9.27
C ALA A 11 4.86 -11.54 -10.04
N ARG A 12 4.72 -11.44 -11.37
CA ARG A 12 5.72 -10.81 -12.24
C ARG A 12 5.95 -9.35 -11.86
N LEU A 13 4.88 -8.58 -11.69
CA LEU A 13 4.99 -7.16 -11.33
C LEU A 13 5.60 -6.95 -9.94
N ILE A 14 5.29 -7.82 -8.97
CA ILE A 14 5.94 -7.78 -7.65
C ILE A 14 7.46 -7.98 -7.79
N ALA A 15 7.88 -8.99 -8.56
CA ALA A 15 9.30 -9.27 -8.77
C ALA A 15 10.01 -8.08 -9.43
N GLU A 16 9.39 -7.50 -10.45
CA GLU A 16 9.91 -6.32 -11.16
C GLU A 16 10.06 -5.12 -10.23
N LEU A 17 9.04 -4.78 -9.44
CA LEU A 17 9.08 -3.66 -8.52
C LEU A 17 10.12 -3.85 -7.42
N ARG A 18 10.25 -5.05 -6.87
CA ARG A 18 11.28 -5.37 -5.87
C ARG A 18 12.69 -5.21 -6.44
N GLU A 19 12.91 -5.71 -7.66
CA GLU A 19 14.21 -5.63 -8.29
C GLU A 19 14.55 -4.18 -8.67
N TRP A 20 13.56 -3.41 -9.12
CA TRP A 20 13.73 -1.98 -9.36
C TRP A 20 14.15 -1.23 -8.09
N VAL A 21 13.48 -1.43 -6.95
CA VAL A 21 13.90 -0.83 -5.67
C VAL A 21 15.31 -1.28 -5.27
N GLY A 22 15.64 -2.55 -5.51
CA GLY A 22 16.98 -3.10 -5.28
C GLY A 22 18.07 -2.41 -6.08
N LYS A 23 17.78 -2.04 -7.33
CA LYS A 23 18.69 -1.30 -8.21
C LYS A 23 18.82 0.18 -7.83
N GLU A 24 17.71 0.84 -7.48
CA GLU A 24 17.69 2.28 -7.20
C GLU A 24 18.22 2.65 -5.80
N ILE A 25 17.93 1.82 -4.79
CA ILE A 25 18.26 2.13 -3.38
C ILE A 25 19.27 1.14 -2.80
N GLY A 26 19.19 -0.13 -3.22
CA GLY A 26 20.08 -1.20 -2.77
C GLY A 26 19.32 -2.42 -2.25
N ASN A 27 20.02 -3.55 -2.16
CA ASN A 27 19.40 -4.84 -1.85
C ASN A 27 18.70 -4.90 -0.48
N LEU A 28 19.17 -4.11 0.51
CA LEU A 28 18.56 -4.02 1.83
C LEU A 28 17.22 -3.26 1.83
N ALA A 29 16.96 -2.43 0.81
CA ALA A 29 15.75 -1.62 0.72
C ALA A 29 14.60 -2.34 -0.02
N LYS A 30 14.83 -3.57 -0.51
CA LYS A 30 13.79 -4.34 -1.21
C LYS A 30 12.60 -4.55 -0.27
N PRO A 31 11.38 -4.14 -0.65
CA PRO A 31 10.22 -4.30 0.21
C PRO A 31 9.89 -5.77 0.38
N ASP A 32 9.66 -6.23 1.62
CA ASP A 32 9.32 -7.63 1.91
C ASP A 32 7.95 -8.02 1.36
N GLU A 33 7.00 -7.09 1.34
CA GLU A 33 5.65 -7.28 0.84
C GLU A 33 5.21 -6.08 -0.01
N ILE A 34 4.52 -6.34 -1.13
CA ILE A 34 3.90 -5.32 -1.96
C ILE A 34 2.40 -5.63 -2.06
N ARG A 35 1.58 -4.72 -1.53
CA ARG A 35 0.11 -4.80 -1.57
C ARG A 35 -0.43 -3.84 -2.62
N PHE A 36 -1.31 -4.34 -3.47
CA PHE A 36 -2.03 -3.52 -4.45
C PHE A 36 -3.42 -3.19 -3.90
N GLY A 37 -3.83 -1.94 -4.07
CA GLY A 37 -5.17 -1.47 -3.73
C GLY A 37 -5.63 -0.44 -4.75
N GLU A 38 -6.92 -0.13 -4.76
CA GLU A 38 -7.47 0.81 -5.74
C GLU A 38 -6.99 2.26 -5.54
N ASN A 39 -6.61 2.61 -4.31
CA ASN A 39 -6.14 3.93 -3.92
C ASN A 39 -5.37 3.85 -2.59
N LEU A 40 -4.75 4.96 -2.19
CA LEU A 40 -4.16 5.11 -0.86
C LEU A 40 -5.16 5.78 0.11
N PRO A 41 -5.06 5.51 1.42
CA PRO A 41 -5.82 6.23 2.43
C PRO A 41 -5.39 7.70 2.43
N LYS A 42 -6.24 8.55 1.84
CA LYS A 42 -6.02 9.99 1.72
C LYS A 42 -7.08 10.76 2.49
N THR A 43 -6.67 11.89 3.06
CA THR A 43 -7.60 12.88 3.60
C THR A 43 -8.39 13.55 2.47
N ARG A 44 -9.49 14.23 2.79
CA ARG A 44 -10.22 15.09 1.83
C ARG A 44 -9.36 16.19 1.19
N SER A 45 -8.24 16.55 1.82
CA SER A 45 -7.22 17.47 1.29
C SER A 45 -6.13 16.78 0.47
N GLY A 46 -6.23 15.46 0.23
CA GLY A 46 -5.31 14.68 -0.57
C GLY A 46 -4.06 14.17 0.15
N LYS A 47 -3.89 14.46 1.46
CA LYS A 47 -2.71 14.00 2.21
C LYS A 47 -2.79 12.50 2.46
N ILE A 48 -1.75 11.76 2.11
CA ILE A 48 -1.65 10.32 2.38
C ILE A 48 -1.43 10.09 3.87
N MET A 49 -2.33 9.35 4.51
CA MET A 49 -2.25 9.02 5.94
C MET A 49 -1.35 7.81 6.18
N ARG A 50 -0.04 7.99 5.96
CA ARG A 50 0.98 6.91 6.09
C ARG A 50 1.00 6.22 7.46
N ARG A 51 0.60 6.91 8.52
CA ARG A 51 0.46 6.33 9.87
C ARG A 51 -0.51 5.14 9.90
N ILE A 52 -1.62 5.23 9.16
CA ILE A 52 -2.62 4.17 9.10
C ILE A 52 -2.03 2.97 8.35
N LEU A 53 -1.37 3.22 7.21
CA LEU A 53 -0.65 2.18 6.46
C LEU A 53 0.36 1.43 7.34
N ARG A 54 1.07 2.13 8.24
CA ARG A 54 2.00 1.51 9.18
C ARG A 54 1.29 0.58 10.17
N SER A 55 0.11 0.96 10.65
CA SER A 55 -0.67 0.15 11.59
C SER A 55 -1.21 -1.11 10.89
N LEU A 56 -1.70 -0.94 9.66
CA LEU A 56 -2.14 -2.06 8.80
C LEU A 56 -1.00 -3.04 8.50
N ALA A 57 0.18 -2.55 8.11
CA ALA A 57 1.34 -3.39 7.83
C ALA A 57 1.82 -4.19 9.05
N LYS A 58 1.56 -3.69 10.27
CA LYS A 58 1.84 -4.39 11.53
C LYS A 58 0.72 -5.33 11.98
N GLY A 59 -0.44 -5.33 11.31
CA GLY A 59 -1.63 -6.05 11.78
C GLY A 59 -2.24 -5.46 13.05
N GLU A 60 -1.91 -4.21 13.40
CA GLU A 60 -2.43 -3.54 14.58
C GLU A 60 -3.84 -2.97 14.30
N THR A 61 -4.69 -2.91 15.33
CA THR A 61 -5.98 -2.24 15.22
C THR A 61 -5.77 -0.73 15.06
N ILE A 62 -6.46 -0.12 14.10
CA ILE A 62 -6.40 1.33 13.87
C ILE A 62 -7.15 2.04 15.00
N THR A 63 -6.41 2.61 15.95
CA THR A 63 -6.96 3.37 17.10
C THR A 63 -7.11 4.86 16.83
N GLN A 64 -6.96 5.25 15.57
CA GLN A 64 -6.56 6.58 15.17
C GLN A 64 -7.73 7.26 14.46
N ASP A 65 -7.87 8.57 14.63
CA ASP A 65 -8.95 9.27 13.94
C ASP A 65 -8.80 9.18 12.41
N ILE A 66 -9.82 8.62 11.77
CA ILE A 66 -9.97 8.43 10.33
C ILE A 66 -11.12 9.24 9.74
N SER A 67 -11.78 10.10 10.53
CA SER A 67 -12.93 10.91 10.11
C SER A 67 -12.64 11.81 8.90
N THR A 68 -11.37 12.15 8.70
CA THR A 68 -10.90 12.99 7.59
C THR A 68 -10.60 12.22 6.30
N LEU A 69 -10.66 10.88 6.31
CA LEU A 69 -10.47 10.06 5.12
C LEU A 69 -11.55 10.36 4.08
N GLU A 70 -11.13 10.44 2.83
CA GLU A 70 -12.03 10.56 1.68
C GLU A 70 -12.86 9.28 1.48
N ASN A 71 -12.22 8.12 1.65
CA ASN A 71 -12.86 6.82 1.53
C ASN A 71 -12.33 5.84 2.60
N PRO A 72 -13.07 5.59 3.69
CA PRO A 72 -12.67 4.63 4.73
C PRO A 72 -12.62 3.17 4.26
N ALA A 73 -13.39 2.78 3.22
CA ALA A 73 -13.45 1.39 2.76
C ALA A 73 -12.12 0.88 2.17
N ILE A 74 -11.21 1.79 1.80
CA ILE A 74 -9.88 1.43 1.31
C ILE A 74 -9.03 0.69 2.35
N LEU A 75 -9.35 0.85 3.63
CA LEU A 75 -8.59 0.22 4.72
C LEU A 75 -8.78 -1.30 4.73
N GLU A 76 -9.98 -1.79 4.41
CA GLU A 76 -10.25 -3.22 4.32
C GLU A 76 -9.60 -3.85 3.08
N GLN A 77 -9.41 -3.10 2.00
CA GLN A 77 -8.68 -3.58 0.81
C GLN A 77 -7.18 -3.77 1.05
N LEU A 78 -6.62 -3.08 2.05
CA LEU A 78 -5.18 -3.04 2.32
C LEU A 78 -4.76 -3.88 3.55
N LYS A 79 -5.72 -4.43 4.29
CA LYS A 79 -5.45 -5.42 5.33
C LYS A 79 -4.84 -6.68 4.72
#